data_AF-A0A327ZMJ0-F1
#
_entry.id   AF-A0A327ZMJ0-F1
#
_cell.length_a   1.000
_cell.length_b   1.000
_cell.length_c   1.000
_cell.angle_alpha   90.00
_cell.angle_beta   90.00
_cell.angle_gamma   90.00
#
_symmetry.space_group_name_H-M   'P 1'
#
loop_
_entity.id
_entity.type
_entity.pdbx_description
1 polymer ?
#
loop_
_entity_poly.entity_id
_entity_poly.type
_entity_poly.pdbx_seq_one_letter_code
_entity_poly.pdbx_strand_id
1 'polypeptide(L)'
;MATTTRSVSAVLVVAAIAATAFWFLKDSGEQPLDEAFQAELITRVTPLVEEQITETWSSGAGRMACAVRPVGVEPASAATITEVTTVYAWARCDTRTAEGSGTVTPVAVHLTPAGRVEAPTDAQWDAGEAGEMFPERLHDDLLEGRTAEMDAALETALRERIRELS
;
A
#
# COMPACT_ATOMS: atom_id res chain seq x y z
N MET A 1 -64.97 18.91 41.76
CA MET A 1 -63.71 19.69 41.91
C MET A 1 -62.58 18.68 41.79
N ALA A 2 -61.95 18.54 40.61
CA ALA A 2 -60.77 19.31 40.16
C ALA A 2 -59.59 19.07 41.15
N THR A 3 -58.40 18.55 40.82
CA THR A 3 -57.48 18.79 39.68
C THR A 3 -56.30 17.78 39.88
N THR A 4 -55.89 16.95 38.90
CA THR A 4 -54.62 17.03 38.09
C THR A 4 -53.34 17.11 38.96
N THR A 5 -52.32 16.23 38.83
CA THR A 5 -51.25 16.21 37.80
C THR A 5 -50.41 14.92 37.98
N ARG A 6 -50.32 14.02 36.99
CA ARG A 6 -49.48 14.00 35.76
C ARG A 6 -48.01 13.63 35.99
N SER A 7 -47.71 12.41 35.54
CA SER A 7 -46.44 11.83 35.14
C SER A 7 -45.58 12.77 34.29
N VAL A 8 -44.29 12.88 34.60
CA VAL A 8 -43.23 13.27 33.65
C VAL A 8 -41.92 12.59 34.05
N SER A 9 -41.63 11.41 33.51
CA SER A 9 -40.30 10.76 33.61
C SER A 9 -40.05 9.88 32.38
N ALA A 10 -39.95 10.44 31.18
CA ALA A 10 -39.61 9.63 30.00
C ALA A 10 -39.11 10.42 28.78
N VAL A 11 -38.27 11.46 28.92
CA VAL A 11 -37.63 12.07 27.74
C VAL A 11 -36.30 12.66 28.15
N LEU A 12 -35.22 11.87 28.31
CA LEU A 12 -33.85 12.41 28.43
C LEU A 12 -32.71 11.36 28.30
N VAL A 13 -32.92 10.21 27.64
CA VAL A 13 -31.87 9.18 27.46
C VAL A 13 -31.60 8.81 25.99
N VAL A 14 -32.25 9.45 25.02
CA VAL A 14 -32.09 9.11 23.59
C VAL A 14 -31.03 9.97 22.87
N ALA A 15 -30.62 11.11 23.43
CA ALA A 15 -29.68 12.02 22.77
C ALA A 15 -28.18 11.65 22.96
N ALA A 16 -27.82 10.91 24.01
CA ALA A 16 -26.41 10.62 24.31
C ALA A 16 -25.83 9.47 23.48
N ILE A 17 -26.68 8.55 22.97
CA ILE A 17 -26.22 7.38 22.21
C ILE A 17 -25.95 7.73 20.73
N ALA A 18 -26.58 8.78 20.21
CA ALA A 18 -26.37 9.21 18.82
C ALA A 18 -25.01 9.91 18.59
N ALA A 19 -24.44 10.55 19.62
CA ALA A 19 -23.18 11.30 19.49
C ALA A 19 -21.93 10.39 19.53
N THR A 20 -22.00 9.21 20.16
CA THR A 20 -20.86 8.27 20.23
C THR A 20 -20.77 7.37 19.00
N ALA A 21 -21.88 7.13 18.29
CA ALA A 21 -21.88 6.33 17.06
C ALA A 21 -21.21 7.07 15.88
N PHE A 22 -21.21 8.41 15.88
CA PHE A 22 -20.66 9.20 14.78
C PHE A 22 -19.12 9.27 14.78
N TRP A 23 -18.48 9.09 15.93
CA TRP A 23 -17.00 9.07 16.03
C TRP A 23 -16.39 7.75 15.54
N PHE A 24 -17.10 6.63 15.61
CA PHE A 24 -16.65 5.34 15.08
C PHE A 24 -16.81 5.19 13.56
N LEU A 25 -17.46 6.15 12.89
CA LEU A 25 -17.61 6.20 11.43
C LEU A 25 -16.53 7.07 10.75
N LYS A 26 -15.61 7.63 11.55
CA LYS A 26 -14.45 8.40 11.08
C LYS A 26 -13.13 7.64 11.31
N ASP A 27 -13.19 6.31 11.26
CA ASP A 27 -12.08 5.50 10.82
C ASP A 27 -12.32 5.26 9.33
N SER A 28 -11.65 6.03 8.49
CA SER A 28 -11.43 5.65 7.10
C SER A 28 -10.43 4.48 7.14
N GLY A 29 -10.81 3.28 7.57
CA GLY A 29 -11.70 2.42 6.81
C GLY A 29 -10.91 1.57 5.79
N GLU A 30 -9.58 1.69 5.73
CA GLU A 30 -8.74 0.73 5.04
C GLU A 30 -8.55 -0.49 5.93
N GLN A 31 -9.25 -1.57 5.58
CA GLN A 31 -8.93 -2.87 6.14
C GLN A 31 -7.53 -3.23 5.65
N PRO A 32 -6.60 -3.57 6.55
CA PRO A 32 -5.31 -4.10 6.13
C PRO A 32 -5.58 -5.29 5.21
N LEU A 33 -4.88 -5.34 4.07
CA LEU A 33 -4.99 -6.45 3.13
C LEU A 33 -4.81 -7.76 3.90
N ASP A 34 -5.69 -8.73 3.67
CA ASP A 34 -5.56 -10.06 4.25
C ASP A 34 -4.17 -10.65 3.96
N GLU A 35 -3.57 -11.35 4.93
CA GLU A 35 -2.19 -11.85 4.82
C GLU A 35 -2.00 -12.79 3.63
N ALA A 36 -2.99 -13.66 3.36
CA ALA A 36 -2.92 -14.56 2.21
C ALA A 36 -3.04 -13.79 0.90
N PHE A 37 -3.90 -12.77 0.86
CA PHE A 37 -4.02 -11.90 -0.31
C PHE A 37 -2.75 -11.08 -0.55
N GLN A 38 -2.12 -10.54 0.49
CA GLN A 38 -0.82 -9.87 0.39
C GLN A 38 0.26 -10.79 -0.17
N ALA A 39 0.35 -12.03 0.32
CA ALA A 39 1.33 -13.01 -0.17
C ALA A 39 1.11 -13.33 -1.66
N GLU A 40 -0.15 -13.43 -2.11
CA GLU A 40 -0.50 -13.61 -3.51
C GLU A 40 -0.07 -12.41 -4.36
N LEU A 41 -0.34 -11.18 -3.90
CA LEU A 41 0.08 -9.94 -4.56
C LEU A 41 1.60 -9.85 -4.67
N ILE A 42 2.34 -10.12 -3.60
CA ILE A 42 3.81 -10.13 -3.59
C ILE A 42 4.34 -11.11 -4.64
N THR A 43 3.79 -12.33 -4.66
CA THR A 43 4.19 -13.38 -5.62
C THR A 43 3.96 -12.94 -7.06
N ARG A 44 2.84 -12.24 -7.33
CA ARG A 44 2.48 -11.78 -8.67
C ARG A 44 3.28 -10.56 -9.13
N VAL A 45 3.52 -9.61 -8.23
CA VAL A 45 4.09 -8.29 -8.54
C VAL A 45 5.60 -8.29 -8.56
N THR A 46 6.25 -9.03 -7.66
CA THR A 46 7.73 -9.03 -7.53
C THR A 46 8.43 -9.26 -8.88
N PRO A 47 8.06 -10.27 -9.69
CA PRO A 47 8.73 -10.52 -10.96
C PRO A 47 8.57 -9.37 -11.97
N LEU A 48 7.42 -8.70 -11.98
CA LEU A 48 7.16 -7.56 -12.89
C LEU A 48 8.04 -6.36 -12.53
N VAL A 49 8.21 -6.12 -11.23
CA VAL A 49 9.09 -5.07 -10.70
C VAL A 49 10.56 -5.39 -10.99
N GLU A 50 10.98 -6.64 -10.77
CA GLU A 50 12.33 -7.11 -11.10
C GLU A 50 12.65 -6.95 -12.60
N GLU A 51 11.72 -7.33 -13.48
CA GLU A 51 11.86 -7.21 -14.93
C GLU A 51 11.97 -5.75 -15.37
N GLN A 52 10.99 -4.90 -15.03
CA GLN A 52 10.99 -3.50 -15.43
C GLN A 52 12.22 -2.74 -14.92
N ILE A 53 12.61 -2.95 -13.66
CA ILE A 53 13.76 -2.27 -13.07
C ILE A 53 15.06 -2.77 -13.68
N THR A 54 15.16 -4.07 -14.01
CA THR A 54 16.32 -4.58 -14.74
C THR A 54 16.44 -3.88 -16.10
N GLU A 55 15.35 -3.74 -16.84
CA GLU A 55 15.36 -3.06 -18.16
C GLU A 55 15.69 -1.57 -18.07
N THR A 56 15.19 -0.90 -17.02
CA THR A 56 15.25 0.57 -16.93
C THR A 56 16.50 1.07 -16.22
N TRP A 57 16.95 0.38 -15.17
CA TRP A 57 17.99 0.88 -14.25
C TRP A 57 19.29 0.08 -14.30
N SER A 58 19.28 -1.16 -14.77
CA SER A 58 20.54 -1.90 -14.93
C SER A 58 21.26 -1.43 -16.19
N SER A 59 22.10 -0.40 -16.06
CA SER A 59 23.07 -0.03 -17.10
C SER A 59 24.18 -1.08 -17.28
N GLY A 60 24.11 -2.20 -16.56
CA GLY A 60 25.03 -3.33 -16.61
C GLY A 60 24.28 -4.67 -16.59
N ALA A 61 24.96 -5.76 -16.95
CA ALA A 61 24.36 -7.09 -17.15
C ALA A 61 23.84 -7.80 -15.87
N GLY A 62 23.68 -7.09 -14.75
CA GLY A 62 23.25 -7.64 -13.48
C GLY A 62 21.74 -7.73 -13.40
N ARG A 63 21.20 -8.96 -13.23
CA ARG A 63 19.79 -9.14 -12.90
C ARG A 63 19.49 -8.52 -11.54
N MET A 64 18.40 -7.77 -11.44
CA MET A 64 17.92 -7.21 -10.18
C MET A 64 17.14 -8.26 -9.39
N ALA A 65 17.17 -8.13 -8.07
CA ALA A 65 16.24 -8.78 -7.16
C ALA A 65 15.50 -7.68 -6.40
N CYS A 66 14.21 -7.90 -6.13
CA CYS A 66 13.39 -6.92 -5.43
C CYS A 66 12.60 -7.58 -4.30
N ALA A 67 12.45 -6.84 -3.20
CA ALA A 67 11.40 -7.08 -2.23
C ALA A 67 10.30 -6.04 -2.41
N VAL A 68 9.05 -6.47 -2.36
CA VAL A 68 7.89 -5.59 -2.49
C VAL A 68 6.97 -5.76 -1.29
N ARG A 69 6.34 -4.66 -0.87
CA ARG A 69 5.30 -4.63 0.15
C ARG A 69 4.08 -3.91 -0.40
N PRO A 70 3.03 -4.64 -0.81
CA PRO A 70 1.76 -4.04 -1.20
C PRO A 70 1.20 -3.18 -0.06
N VAL A 71 0.68 -2.02 -0.44
CA VAL A 71 0.02 -1.07 0.45
C VAL A 71 -1.47 -1.02 0.12
N GLY A 72 -1.81 -1.02 -1.18
CA GLY A 72 -3.19 -1.02 -1.63
C GLY A 72 -3.36 -1.52 -3.06
N VAL A 73 -4.61 -1.64 -3.49
CA VAL A 73 -4.98 -2.13 -4.83
C VAL A 73 -6.09 -1.27 -5.45
N GLU A 74 -6.22 -1.34 -6.78
CA GLU A 74 -7.33 -0.76 -7.54
C GLU A 74 -8.05 -1.85 -8.34
N PRO A 75 -9.39 -1.98 -8.28
CA PRO A 75 -10.29 -1.23 -7.41
C PRO A 75 -10.04 -1.56 -5.94
N ALA A 76 -10.25 -0.57 -5.05
CA ALA A 76 -10.06 -0.74 -3.60
C ALA A 76 -10.93 -1.85 -2.99
N SER A 77 -12.04 -2.20 -3.66
CA SER A 77 -12.95 -3.26 -3.26
C SER A 77 -12.57 -4.65 -3.79
N ALA A 78 -11.44 -4.80 -4.48
CA ALA A 78 -11.00 -6.09 -5.00
C ALA A 78 -10.77 -7.08 -3.85
N ALA A 79 -11.48 -8.21 -3.90
CA ALA A 79 -11.36 -9.28 -2.92
C ALA A 79 -10.45 -10.41 -3.41
N THR A 80 -10.11 -10.42 -4.70
CA THR A 80 -9.29 -11.44 -5.34
C THR A 80 -8.31 -10.80 -6.32
N ILE A 81 -7.19 -11.48 -6.60
CA ILE A 81 -6.16 -10.93 -7.49
C ILE A 81 -6.67 -10.71 -8.92
N THR A 82 -7.67 -11.48 -9.36
CA THR A 82 -8.26 -11.36 -10.70
C THR A 82 -9.09 -10.10 -10.89
N GLU A 83 -9.54 -9.49 -9.79
CA GLU A 83 -10.26 -8.21 -9.83
C GLU A 83 -9.30 -7.02 -9.80
N VAL A 84 -8.05 -7.23 -9.37
CA VAL A 84 -7.04 -6.18 -9.24
C VAL A 84 -6.52 -5.76 -10.61
N THR A 85 -6.60 -4.47 -10.87
CA THR A 85 -6.06 -3.80 -12.06
C THR A 85 -4.73 -3.12 -11.79
N THR A 86 -4.52 -2.58 -10.58
CA THR A 86 -3.27 -1.91 -10.17
C THR A 86 -2.94 -2.28 -8.73
N VAL A 87 -1.67 -2.55 -8.45
CA VAL A 87 -1.13 -2.73 -7.10
C VAL A 87 -0.22 -1.57 -6.79
N TYR A 88 -0.43 -0.92 -5.65
CA TYR A 88 0.46 0.12 -5.14
C TYR A 88 1.30 -0.48 -4.01
N ALA A 89 2.62 -0.35 -4.12
CA ALA A 89 3.54 -1.03 -3.23
C ALA A 89 4.79 -0.20 -2.95
N TRP A 90 5.45 -0.47 -1.84
CA TRP A 90 6.85 -0.11 -1.66
C TRP A 90 7.75 -1.20 -2.27
N ALA A 91 8.79 -0.81 -2.99
CA ALA A 91 9.77 -1.72 -3.55
C ALA A 91 11.18 -1.35 -3.08
N ARG A 92 11.98 -2.34 -2.70
CA ARG A 92 13.42 -2.23 -2.47
C ARG A 92 14.12 -3.19 -3.41
N CYS A 93 14.97 -2.66 -4.29
CA CYS A 93 15.67 -3.47 -5.29
C CYS A 93 17.17 -3.30 -5.19
N ASP A 94 17.90 -4.37 -5.50
CA ASP A 94 19.35 -4.36 -5.58
C ASP A 94 19.84 -5.35 -6.65
N THR A 95 21.08 -5.18 -7.10
CA THR A 95 21.72 -6.12 -8.00
C THR A 95 22.00 -7.43 -7.26
N ARG A 96 21.84 -8.56 -7.94
CA ARG A 96 22.11 -9.87 -7.32
C ARG A 96 23.56 -10.13 -6.95
N THR A 97 24.50 -9.30 -7.42
CA THR A 97 25.95 -9.53 -7.32
C THR A 97 26.68 -8.49 -6.47
N ALA A 98 26.04 -7.41 -6.06
CA ALA A 98 26.64 -6.39 -5.22
C ALA A 98 25.76 -6.15 -4.00
N GLU A 99 26.38 -6.02 -2.82
CA GLU A 99 25.73 -5.43 -1.65
C GLU A 99 25.65 -3.93 -1.90
N GLY A 100 24.51 -3.47 -2.40
CA GLY A 100 24.24 -2.08 -2.73
C GLY A 100 23.34 -1.41 -1.69
N SER A 101 23.37 -0.07 -1.67
CA SER A 101 22.35 0.72 -1.00
C SER A 101 21.12 0.81 -1.92
N GLY A 102 20.36 -0.28 -2.04
CA GLY A 102 19.08 -0.25 -2.73
C GLY A 102 18.18 0.86 -2.17
N THR A 103 17.52 1.62 -3.05
CA THR A 103 16.55 2.65 -2.65
C THR A 103 15.19 2.01 -2.43
N VAL A 104 14.47 2.46 -1.41
CA VAL A 104 13.06 2.10 -1.18
C VAL A 104 12.21 3.15 -1.90
N THR A 105 11.42 2.72 -2.88
CA THR A 105 10.65 3.59 -3.77
C THR A 105 9.22 3.08 -3.87
N PRO A 106 8.19 3.95 -3.81
CA PRO A 106 6.82 3.53 -4.04
C PRO A 106 6.61 3.29 -5.54
N VAL A 107 5.82 2.28 -5.89
CA VAL A 107 5.56 1.87 -7.27
C VAL A 107 4.07 1.61 -7.47
N ALA A 108 3.58 1.91 -8.67
CA ALA A 108 2.29 1.48 -9.17
C ALA A 108 2.51 0.36 -10.19
N VAL A 109 1.88 -0.79 -9.98
CA VAL A 109 2.04 -1.97 -10.83
C VAL A 109 0.71 -2.31 -11.47
N HIS A 110 0.59 -2.00 -12.75
CA HIS A 110 -0.60 -2.27 -13.53
C HIS A 110 -0.61 -3.73 -14.01
N LEU A 111 -1.58 -4.51 -13.55
CA LEU A 111 -1.78 -5.93 -13.86
C LEU A 111 -2.46 -6.13 -15.23
N THR A 112 -1.97 -5.43 -16.25
CA THR A 112 -2.39 -5.66 -17.65
C THR A 112 -1.70 -6.90 -18.23
N PRO A 113 -2.14 -7.45 -19.39
CA PRO A 113 -1.46 -8.59 -20.01
C PRO A 113 0.04 -8.38 -20.29
N ALA A 114 0.46 -7.13 -20.52
CA ALA A 114 1.87 -6.80 -20.71
C ALA A 114 2.61 -6.56 -19.39
N GLY A 115 1.89 -6.28 -18.29
CA GLY A 115 2.48 -5.72 -17.08
C GLY A 115 3.03 -4.32 -17.32
N ARG A 116 2.90 -3.43 -16.34
CA ARG A 116 3.62 -2.15 -16.38
C ARG A 116 3.90 -1.70 -14.97
N VAL A 117 5.13 -1.29 -14.70
CA VAL A 117 5.52 -0.71 -13.42
C VAL A 117 5.85 0.75 -13.64
N GLU A 118 5.22 1.61 -12.85
CA GLU A 118 5.47 3.04 -12.81
C GLU A 118 6.06 3.40 -11.45
N ALA A 119 7.18 4.12 -11.48
CA ALA A 119 7.84 4.66 -10.31
C ALA A 119 8.07 6.16 -10.53
N PRO A 120 7.89 6.99 -9.50
CA PRO A 120 8.23 8.41 -9.59
C PRO A 120 9.72 8.58 -9.85
N THR A 121 10.05 9.42 -10.83
CA THR A 121 11.41 9.88 -11.09
C THR A 121 11.84 10.91 -10.05
N ASP A 122 13.15 11.12 -9.90
CA ASP A 122 13.69 12.17 -9.00
C ASP A 122 13.11 13.55 -9.31
N ALA A 123 12.93 13.87 -10.60
CA ALA A 123 12.33 15.13 -11.03
C ALA A 123 10.86 15.28 -10.57
N GLN A 124 10.08 14.20 -10.62
CA GLN A 124 8.69 14.18 -10.15
C GLN A 124 8.63 14.29 -8.62
N TRP A 125 9.58 13.71 -7.90
CA TRP A 125 9.71 13.90 -6.45
C TRP A 125 9.99 15.35 -6.10
N ASP A 126 11.00 15.95 -6.73
CA ASP A 126 11.40 17.34 -6.46
C ASP A 126 10.29 18.35 -6.81
N ALA A 127 9.48 18.03 -7.83
CA ALA A 127 8.32 18.83 -8.23
C ALA A 127 7.08 18.61 -7.36
N GLY A 128 7.06 17.60 -6.47
CA GLY A 128 5.88 17.21 -5.70
C GLY A 128 4.79 16.50 -6.52
N GLU A 129 5.10 16.08 -7.75
CA GLU A 129 4.19 15.41 -8.68
C GLU A 129 4.07 13.91 -8.40
N ALA A 130 4.95 13.33 -7.58
CA ALA A 130 4.92 11.91 -7.23
C ALA A 130 3.57 11.48 -6.61
N GLY A 131 2.89 12.38 -5.90
CA GLY A 131 1.56 12.10 -5.33
C GLY A 131 0.48 11.86 -6.39
N GLU A 132 0.58 12.45 -7.58
CA GLU A 132 -0.43 12.30 -8.64
C GLU A 132 -0.47 10.89 -9.22
N MET A 133 0.60 10.11 -9.03
CA MET A 133 0.67 8.70 -9.48
C MET A 133 -0.12 7.75 -8.58
N PHE A 134 -0.45 8.18 -7.37
CA PHE A 134 -1.08 7.35 -6.36
C PHE A 134 -2.49 7.87 -6.04
N PRO A 135 -3.47 6.99 -5.76
CA PRO A 135 -4.77 7.41 -5.29
C PRO A 135 -4.64 8.20 -3.99
N GLU A 136 -5.43 9.27 -3.82
CA GLU A 136 -5.40 10.13 -2.63
C GLU A 136 -5.50 9.35 -1.32
N ARG A 137 -6.29 8.26 -1.28
CA ARG A 137 -6.44 7.41 -0.09
C ARG A 137 -5.12 6.77 0.37
N LEU A 138 -4.16 6.56 -0.53
CA LEU A 138 -2.88 5.92 -0.25
C LEU A 138 -1.72 6.91 -0.08
N HIS A 139 -1.97 8.22 -0.15
CA HIS A 139 -0.90 9.22 -0.08
C HIS A 139 -0.16 9.15 1.24
N ASP A 140 -0.87 9.07 2.36
CA ASP A 140 -0.26 8.99 3.68
C ASP A 140 0.64 7.73 3.77
N ASP A 141 0.21 6.58 3.28
CA ASP A 141 0.99 5.34 3.37
C ASP A 141 2.18 5.25 2.39
N LEU A 142 2.06 5.85 1.20
CA LEU A 142 3.06 5.76 0.12
C LEU A 142 4.01 6.97 0.04
N LEU A 143 3.65 8.11 0.63
CA LEU A 143 4.48 9.32 0.63
C LEU A 143 5.05 9.60 2.01
N GLU A 144 4.30 9.32 3.08
CA GLU A 144 4.67 9.65 4.45
C GLU A 144 4.86 8.40 5.35
N GLY A 145 4.26 7.27 4.98
CA GLY A 145 4.17 6.04 5.77
C GLY A 145 5.44 5.20 5.78
N ARG A 146 6.54 5.71 5.23
CA ARG A 146 7.83 5.03 5.26
C ARG A 146 8.40 5.05 6.68
N THR A 147 8.50 3.86 7.28
CA THR A 147 9.09 3.69 8.61
C THR A 147 10.39 2.90 8.54
N ALA A 148 11.25 3.06 9.56
CA ALA A 148 12.48 2.27 9.70
C ALA A 148 12.20 0.76 9.82
N GLU A 149 11.06 0.39 10.40
CA GLU A 149 10.61 -1.00 10.50
C GLU A 149 10.28 -1.58 9.12
N MET A 150 9.53 -0.83 8.30
CA MET A 150 9.24 -1.23 6.93
C MET A 150 10.53 -1.39 6.10
N ASP A 151 11.45 -0.44 6.22
CA ASP A 151 12.75 -0.49 5.52
C ASP A 151 13.53 -1.76 5.91
N ALA A 152 13.59 -2.08 7.20
CA ALA A 152 14.26 -3.28 7.70
C ALA A 152 13.56 -4.58 7.24
N ALA A 153 12.23 -4.59 7.18
CA ALA A 153 11.46 -5.72 6.67
C ALA A 153 11.72 -5.96 5.18
N LEU A 154 11.67 -4.90 4.37
CA LEU A 154 12.00 -4.96 2.93
C LEU A 154 13.44 -5.39 2.69
N GLU A 155 14.39 -4.89 3.49
CA GLU A 155 15.78 -5.32 3.40
C GLU A 155 15.96 -6.82 3.73
N THR A 156 15.26 -7.31 4.75
CA THR A 156 15.29 -8.73 5.12
C THR A 156 14.72 -9.60 4.00
N ALA A 157 13.54 -9.24 3.48
CA ALA A 157 12.91 -9.93 2.36
C ALA A 157 13.78 -9.89 1.09
N LEU A 158 14.48 -8.77 0.83
CA LEU A 158 15.37 -8.65 -0.32
C LEU A 158 16.56 -9.61 -0.21
N ARG A 159 17.17 -9.71 0.98
CA ARG A 159 18.27 -10.66 1.21
C ARG A 159 17.82 -12.11 1.07
N GLU A 160 16.57 -12.43 1.43
CA GLU A 160 15.98 -13.74 1.19
C GLU A 160 15.79 -13.99 -0.31
N ARG A 161 15.19 -13.02 -1.02
CA ARG A 161 14.98 -13.10 -2.46
C ARG A 161 16.29 -13.29 -3.23
N ILE A 162 17.35 -12.56 -2.88
CA ILE A 162 18.67 -12.72 -3.49
C ILE A 162 19.22 -14.15 -3.25
N ARG A 163 19.03 -14.71 -2.05
CA ARG A 163 19.44 -16.08 -1.73
C ARG A 163 18.67 -17.12 -2.53
N GLU A 164 17.37 -16.96 -2.71
CA GLU A 164 16.53 -17.88 -3.51
C GLU A 164 16.90 -17.90 -4.98
N LEU A 165 17.30 -16.75 -5.52
CA LEU A 165 17.61 -16.62 -6.93
C LEU A 165 19.02 -17.10 -7.28
N SER A 166 19.96 -17.05 -6.32
CA SER A 166 21.40 -17.36 -6.46
C SER A 166 21.67 -18.85 -6.65
#